data_AF-A0A2U0E2K1-F1
#
_entry.id   AF-A0A2U0E2K1-F1
#
_cell.length_a   1.000
_cell.length_b   1.000
_cell.length_c   1.000
_cell.angle_alpha   90.00
_cell.angle_beta   90.00
_cell.angle_gamma   90.00
#
_symmetry.space_group_name_H-M   'P 1'
#
loop_
_entity.id
_entity.type
_entity.pdbx_description
1 polymer ?
#
loop_
_entity_poly.entity_id
_entity_poly.type
_entity_poly.pdbx_seq_one_letter_code
_entity_poly.pdbx_strand_id
1 'polypeptide(L)'
;MFSCFLTAQKTEYIKLNQSIKDKFSRVKSLTLIDNRTEKDLGTVTYKKENVQLKFENENLKKYVEDWFANDNKTKGNNNDIVLLLEEIRIDDFKNTGLANAKVKISSFINRNGKYYFINRYNSTVDFNSKLTPNIPRVISVAIETIFSTLIKDSYSHIALSTPIAESDLHNYEEIVGKNIKYLIVPELTNGVYKDFRSFSLQKPEEGYYVDKNKKGKVIGIKNREDLLLSAEYVFGCVEDGKAYRLTPVGFLEMQKDDKGYYVVSSRLELFPPQNVNNGAMIGVMMGGIVGGMIGAALDSGKVARDKPENLSAIYIDPLTGEYVFTE
;
A
#
# COMPACT_ATOMS: atom_id res chain seq x y z
N MET A 1 13.89 33.74 40.51
CA MET A 1 13.09 32.58 40.09
C MET A 1 13.06 32.56 38.58
N PHE A 2 13.69 31.57 37.94
CA PHE A 2 13.58 31.38 36.49
C PHE A 2 12.24 30.72 36.21
N SER A 3 11.31 31.43 35.57
CA SER A 3 10.10 30.82 35.02
C SER A 3 10.51 30.01 33.79
N CYS A 4 10.53 28.68 33.93
CA CYS A 4 10.50 27.78 32.79
C CYS A 4 9.13 27.93 32.12
N PHE A 5 9.07 28.66 31.01
CA PHE A 5 7.94 28.59 30.09
C PHE A 5 7.96 27.21 29.43
N LEU A 6 7.25 26.25 30.02
CA LEU A 6 6.89 25.01 29.32
C LEU A 6 5.83 25.37 28.29
N THR A 7 6.25 25.64 27.04
CA THR A 7 5.32 25.69 25.92
C THR A 7 4.76 24.28 25.73
N ALA A 8 3.52 24.05 26.16
CA ALA A 8 2.81 22.81 25.90
C ALA A 8 2.67 22.64 24.38
N GLN A 9 3.38 21.65 23.82
CA GLN A 9 3.24 21.27 22.43
C GLN A 9 1.83 20.68 22.22
N LYS A 10 1.11 21.14 21.19
CA LYS A 10 -0.20 20.57 20.85
C LYS A 10 0.02 19.14 20.35
N THR A 11 -0.86 18.23 20.74
CA THR A 11 -0.80 16.83 20.33
C THR A 11 -2.09 16.44 19.61
N GLU A 12 -1.97 15.81 18.45
CA GLU A 12 -3.05 15.12 17.78
C GLU A 12 -2.87 13.62 17.97
N TYR A 13 -3.94 12.93 18.40
CA TYR A 13 -3.89 11.51 18.67
C TYR A 13 -4.39 10.70 17.46
N ILE A 14 -3.61 9.70 17.07
CA ILE A 14 -4.01 8.61 16.21
C ILE A 14 -4.85 7.66 17.04
N LYS A 15 -6.14 7.60 16.70
CA LYS A 15 -7.12 6.73 17.35
C LYS A 15 -7.35 5.51 16.46
N LEU A 16 -7.45 4.34 17.07
CA LEU A 16 -7.78 3.08 16.39
C LEU A 16 -9.24 2.73 16.71
N ASN A 17 -10.17 3.30 15.95
CA ASN A 17 -11.61 3.17 16.16
C ASN A 17 -12.41 2.77 14.90
N GLN A 18 -11.79 2.81 13.71
CA GLN A 18 -12.38 2.26 12.50
C GLN A 18 -12.66 0.77 12.66
N SER A 19 -13.72 0.28 12.01
CA SER A 19 -14.01 -1.14 12.15
C SER A 19 -13.00 -2.01 11.42
N ILE A 20 -12.50 -3.02 12.14
CA ILE A 20 -11.66 -4.12 11.69
C ILE A 20 -12.33 -5.48 11.93
N LYS A 21 -13.68 -5.50 11.92
CA LYS A 21 -14.46 -6.72 12.10
C LYS A 21 -14.14 -7.76 11.02
N ASP A 22 -13.69 -8.93 11.44
CA ASP A 22 -13.60 -10.13 10.64
C ASP A 22 -15.01 -10.72 10.46
N LYS A 23 -15.63 -10.38 9.32
CA LYS A 23 -17.00 -10.80 8.98
C LYS A 23 -17.18 -12.32 8.93
N PHE A 24 -16.10 -13.08 8.77
CA PHE A 24 -16.13 -14.53 8.65
C PHE A 24 -15.59 -15.26 9.89
N SER A 25 -15.16 -14.53 10.92
CA SER A 25 -14.64 -15.09 12.17
C SER A 25 -13.60 -16.20 11.96
N ARG A 26 -12.64 -15.95 11.06
CA ARG A 26 -11.54 -16.86 10.70
C ARG A 26 -10.32 -16.67 11.59
N VAL A 27 -10.14 -15.46 12.11
CA VAL A 27 -8.96 -15.06 12.87
C VAL A 27 -9.17 -15.28 14.36
N LYS A 28 -8.17 -15.91 14.99
CA LYS A 28 -8.14 -16.22 16.42
C LYS A 28 -7.62 -15.04 17.24
N SER A 29 -6.53 -14.43 16.78
CA SER A 29 -5.91 -13.28 17.45
C SER A 29 -5.26 -12.32 16.44
N LEU A 30 -5.11 -11.07 16.88
CA LEU A 30 -4.30 -10.05 16.23
C LEU A 30 -3.32 -9.52 17.26
N THR A 31 -2.03 -9.52 16.96
CA THR A 31 -1.00 -8.91 17.80
C THR A 31 -0.10 -8.01 16.96
N LEU A 32 0.72 -7.20 17.63
CA LEU A 32 1.63 -6.25 17.00
C LEU A 32 3.04 -6.39 17.59
N ILE A 33 4.02 -6.41 16.69
CA ILE A 33 5.44 -6.23 16.97
C ILE A 33 5.82 -4.82 16.49
N ASP A 34 6.12 -3.93 17.43
CA ASP A 34 6.59 -2.57 17.11
C ASP A 34 8.11 -2.56 16.95
N ASN A 35 8.55 -2.81 15.71
CA ASN A 35 9.96 -2.88 15.31
C ASN A 35 10.52 -1.55 14.78
N ARG A 36 9.80 -0.43 15.00
CA ARG A 36 10.30 0.90 14.61
C ARG A 36 11.56 1.23 15.41
N THR A 37 12.58 1.72 14.74
CA THR A 37 13.76 2.31 15.39
C THR A 37 13.41 3.63 16.07
N GLU A 38 12.63 4.47 15.39
CA GLU A 38 12.14 5.74 15.90
C GLU A 38 10.68 5.63 16.39
N LYS A 39 10.47 5.89 17.68
CA LYS A 39 9.13 5.83 18.28
C LYS A 39 8.35 7.14 18.13
N ASP A 40 9.05 8.27 18.03
CA ASP A 40 8.44 9.55 17.70
C ASP A 40 7.97 9.55 16.24
N LEU A 41 6.72 9.97 16.02
CA LEU A 41 6.12 9.99 14.70
C LEU A 41 6.50 11.25 13.92
N GLY A 42 6.91 12.31 14.62
CA GLY A 42 7.17 13.62 14.05
C GLY A 42 6.07 14.64 14.34
N THR A 43 6.23 15.82 13.74
CA THR A 43 5.38 16.99 13.98
C THR A 43 4.99 17.63 12.67
N VAL A 44 3.78 18.20 12.61
CA VAL A 44 3.31 18.97 11.45
C VAL A 44 2.94 20.39 11.87
N THR A 45 3.24 21.36 11.02
CA THR A 45 2.85 22.75 11.23
C THR A 45 1.37 22.94 10.87
N TYR A 46 0.56 23.39 11.83
CA TYR A 46 -0.84 23.74 11.62
C TYR A 46 -1.14 25.09 12.29
N LYS A 47 -1.71 26.04 11.53
CA LYS A 47 -2.03 27.40 12.03
C LYS A 47 -0.85 28.09 12.76
N LYS A 48 0.36 27.94 12.22
CA LYS A 48 1.64 28.46 12.76
C LYS A 48 2.10 27.82 14.08
N GLU A 49 1.50 26.71 14.48
CA GLU A 49 1.92 25.93 15.65
C GLU A 49 2.40 24.55 15.23
N ASN A 50 3.37 24.01 15.97
CA ASN A 50 3.80 22.62 15.78
C ASN A 50 2.83 21.69 16.53
N VAL A 51 2.24 20.75 15.80
CA VAL A 51 1.38 19.70 16.36
C VAL A 51 2.12 18.37 16.28
N GLN A 52 2.36 17.75 17.44
CA GLN A 52 2.95 16.42 17.52
C GLN A 52 1.89 15.35 17.27
N LEU A 53 2.24 14.32 16.50
CA LEU A 53 1.36 13.18 16.26
C LEU A 53 1.78 12.02 17.18
N LYS A 54 0.82 11.43 17.89
CA LYS A 54 1.05 10.27 18.78
C LYS A 54 -0.10 9.29 18.71
N PHE A 55 0.15 8.02 19.01
CA PHE A 55 -0.95 7.11 19.31
C PHE A 55 -1.62 7.50 20.63
N GLU A 56 -2.93 7.27 20.72
CA GLU A 56 -3.72 7.52 21.94
C GLU A 56 -3.24 6.68 23.14
N ASN A 57 -2.61 5.52 22.86
CA ASN A 57 -2.04 4.63 23.86
C ASN A 57 -0.59 4.29 23.51
N GLU A 58 0.32 4.50 24.46
CA GLU A 58 1.76 4.23 24.29
C GLU A 58 2.08 2.74 24.22
N ASN A 59 1.27 1.88 24.85
CA ASN A 59 1.37 0.43 24.67
C ASN A 59 0.63 0.01 23.40
N LEU A 60 1.29 0.23 22.27
CA LEU A 60 0.68 0.03 20.95
C LEU A 60 0.28 -1.43 20.70
N LYS A 61 1.03 -2.40 21.25
CA LYS A 61 0.68 -3.83 21.19
C LYS A 61 -0.68 -4.08 21.84
N LYS A 62 -0.83 -3.66 23.10
CA LYS A 62 -2.09 -3.80 23.81
C LYS A 62 -3.22 -3.02 23.13
N TYR A 63 -2.92 -1.83 22.59
CA TYR A 63 -3.93 -1.02 21.91
C TYR A 63 -4.52 -1.71 20.68
N VAL A 64 -3.68 -2.34 19.85
CA VAL A 64 -4.13 -3.13 18.69
C VAL A 64 -4.86 -4.41 19.11
N GLU A 65 -4.37 -5.12 20.14
CA GLU A 65 -5.02 -6.32 20.67
C GLU A 65 -6.42 -6.02 21.23
N ASP A 66 -6.56 -4.92 21.97
CA ASP A 66 -7.83 -4.45 22.53
C ASP A 66 -8.78 -3.98 21.40
N TRP A 67 -8.28 -3.29 20.37
CA TRP A 67 -9.04 -2.92 19.17
C TRP A 67 -9.64 -4.16 18.48
N PHE A 68 -8.83 -5.19 18.26
CA PHE A 68 -9.31 -6.45 17.68
C PHE A 68 -10.36 -7.14 18.55
N ALA A 69 -10.12 -7.23 19.87
CA ALA A 69 -11.06 -7.85 20.80
C ALA A 69 -12.38 -7.07 20.93
N ASN A 70 -12.35 -5.76 20.71
CA ASN A 70 -13.54 -4.93 20.69
C ASN A 70 -14.40 -5.19 19.46
N ASP A 71 -13.78 -5.28 18.29
CA ASP A 71 -14.49 -5.48 17.03
C ASP A 71 -14.91 -6.94 16.76
N ASN A 72 -14.20 -7.91 17.37
CA ASN A 72 -14.36 -9.33 17.11
C ASN A 72 -14.74 -10.10 18.38
N LYS A 73 -16.02 -9.98 18.77
CA LYS A 73 -16.59 -10.71 19.92
C LYS A 73 -16.61 -12.22 19.72
N THR A 74 -16.80 -12.66 18.48
CA THR A 74 -16.66 -14.06 18.07
C THR A 74 -15.35 -14.20 17.29
N LYS A 75 -14.50 -15.14 17.71
CA LYS A 75 -13.18 -15.37 17.13
C LYS A 75 -13.13 -16.73 16.45
N GLY A 76 -12.29 -16.86 15.44
CA GLY A 76 -11.96 -18.13 14.82
C GLY A 76 -10.92 -18.91 15.64
N ASN A 77 -10.53 -20.07 15.11
CA ASN A 77 -9.55 -20.97 15.77
C ASN A 77 -8.25 -21.14 14.97
N ASN A 78 -8.16 -20.60 13.76
CA ASN A 78 -7.21 -21.13 12.77
C ASN A 78 -5.98 -20.27 12.53
N ASN A 79 -6.08 -18.94 12.66
CA ASN A 79 -4.99 -18.03 12.29
C ASN A 79 -4.73 -17.01 13.39
N ASP A 80 -3.49 -16.95 13.85
CA ASP A 80 -2.96 -15.86 14.67
C ASP A 80 -2.28 -14.85 13.73
N ILE A 81 -2.86 -13.66 13.57
CA ILE A 81 -2.31 -12.61 12.72
C ILE A 81 -1.35 -11.75 13.55
N VAL A 82 -0.20 -11.46 12.96
CA VAL A 82 0.83 -10.59 13.54
C VAL A 82 1.06 -9.43 12.60
N LEU A 83 0.96 -8.22 13.12
CA LEU A 83 1.41 -7.01 12.44
C LEU A 83 2.86 -6.71 12.85
N LEU A 84 3.71 -6.41 11.90
CA LEU A 84 5.06 -5.91 12.11
C LEU A 84 5.08 -4.44 11.70
N LEU A 85 5.19 -3.54 12.67
CA LEU A 85 5.30 -2.12 12.42
C LEU A 85 6.77 -1.73 12.32
N GLU A 86 7.17 -1.27 11.15
CA GLU A 86 8.58 -1.03 10.82
C GLU A 86 8.88 0.48 10.71
N GLU A 87 7.95 1.27 10.18
CA GLU A 87 8.12 2.71 10.05
C GLU A 87 6.77 3.44 10.13
N ILE A 88 6.74 4.52 10.90
CA ILE A 88 5.79 5.62 10.75
C ILE A 88 6.60 6.89 10.97
N ARG A 89 6.79 7.68 9.92
CA ARG A 89 7.48 8.97 10.00
C ARG A 89 6.67 10.03 9.29
N ILE A 90 6.50 11.17 9.94
CA ILE A 90 5.79 12.34 9.43
C ILE A 90 6.82 13.42 9.18
N ASP A 91 7.01 13.75 7.91
CA ASP A 91 7.92 14.80 7.48
C ASP A 91 7.10 16.04 7.07
N ASP A 92 7.40 17.19 7.68
CA ASP A 92 6.75 18.47 7.38
C ASP A 92 7.72 19.38 6.61
N PHE A 93 7.40 19.63 5.34
CA PHE A 93 8.21 20.45 4.45
C PHE A 93 7.85 21.92 4.66
N LYS A 94 8.40 22.47 5.74
CA LYS A 94 8.19 23.87 6.13
C LYS A 94 8.39 24.79 4.93
N ASN A 95 7.44 25.69 4.70
CA ASN A 95 7.35 26.66 3.59
C ASN A 95 6.77 26.16 2.26
N THR A 96 6.65 24.85 2.01
CA THR A 96 5.94 24.36 0.80
C THR A 96 4.44 24.22 1.06
N GLY A 97 4.07 24.01 2.33
CA GLY A 97 2.72 23.63 2.72
C GLY A 97 2.42 22.16 2.43
N LEU A 98 3.44 21.34 2.22
CA LEU A 98 3.32 19.90 2.05
C LEU A 98 3.81 19.19 3.31
N ALA A 99 3.14 18.10 3.66
CA ALA A 99 3.60 17.14 4.64
C ALA A 99 3.42 15.75 4.04
N ASN A 100 4.25 14.80 4.44
CA ASN A 100 4.04 13.40 4.06
C ASN A 100 4.09 12.49 5.29
N ALA A 101 3.46 11.33 5.17
CA ALA A 101 3.53 10.25 6.14
C ALA A 101 4.06 9.00 5.45
N LYS A 102 5.29 8.63 5.77
CA LYS A 102 5.89 7.37 5.34
C LYS A 102 5.46 6.28 6.33
N VAL A 103 4.84 5.22 5.80
CA VAL A 103 4.34 4.11 6.62
C VAL A 103 4.83 2.79 6.04
N LYS A 104 5.40 1.96 6.90
CA LYS A 104 5.77 0.57 6.61
C LYS A 104 5.22 -0.34 7.70
N ILE A 105 4.22 -1.13 7.34
CA ILE A 105 3.60 -2.12 8.21
C ILE A 105 3.25 -3.36 7.41
N SER A 106 3.63 -4.51 7.95
CA SER A 106 3.52 -5.81 7.30
C SER A 106 2.64 -6.74 8.13
N SER A 107 1.94 -7.69 7.51
CA SER A 107 1.11 -8.66 8.19
C SER A 107 1.55 -10.09 7.89
N PHE A 108 1.44 -10.94 8.91
CA PHE A 108 1.87 -12.33 8.88
C PHE A 108 0.83 -13.23 9.53
N ILE A 109 0.74 -14.48 9.09
CA ILE A 109 0.14 -15.55 9.88
C ILE A 109 1.25 -16.19 10.69
N ASN A 110 1.08 -16.30 12.01
CA ASN A 110 1.89 -17.14 12.87
C ASN A 110 1.25 -18.53 13.00
N ARG A 111 2.00 -19.57 12.62
CA ARG A 111 1.65 -20.97 12.86
C ARG A 111 2.81 -21.65 13.55
N ASN A 112 2.62 -21.98 14.83
CA ASN A 112 3.59 -22.72 15.64
C ASN A 112 4.99 -22.06 15.66
N GLY A 113 5.04 -20.72 15.81
CA GLY A 113 6.30 -19.96 15.88
C GLY A 113 6.94 -19.66 14.52
N LYS A 114 6.28 -20.02 13.42
CA LYS A 114 6.69 -19.67 12.05
C LYS A 114 5.76 -18.63 11.47
N TYR A 115 6.35 -17.61 10.88
CA TYR A 115 5.66 -16.46 10.30
C TYR A 115 5.59 -16.61 8.79
N TYR A 116 4.42 -16.35 8.23
CA TYR A 116 4.16 -16.44 6.80
C TYR A 116 3.59 -15.11 6.33
N PHE A 117 4.32 -14.42 5.45
CA PHE A 117 3.95 -13.09 4.96
C PHE A 117 2.58 -13.12 4.27
N ILE A 118 1.70 -12.18 4.60
CA ILE A 118 0.38 -12.03 3.98
C ILE A 118 0.39 -10.84 3.01
N ASN A 119 0.59 -9.65 3.55
CA ASN A 119 0.54 -8.39 2.82
C ASN A 119 1.35 -7.32 3.58
N ARG A 120 1.56 -6.15 2.97
CA ARG A 120 2.12 -4.98 3.64
C ARG A 120 1.65 -3.70 2.98
N TYR A 121 1.64 -2.64 3.78
CA TYR A 121 1.66 -1.27 3.28
C TYR A 121 3.09 -0.74 3.41
N ASN A 122 3.69 -0.30 2.31
CA ASN A 122 5.04 0.26 2.26
C ASN A 122 5.05 1.42 1.27
N SER A 123 4.67 2.61 1.74
CA SER A 123 4.54 3.77 0.86
C SER A 123 4.50 5.08 1.64
N THR A 124 4.57 6.18 0.89
CA THR A 124 4.38 7.54 1.39
C THR A 124 3.00 8.07 1.00
N VAL A 125 2.31 8.69 1.96
CA VAL A 125 1.07 9.44 1.75
C VAL A 125 1.35 10.93 1.81
N ASP A 126 0.92 11.67 0.79
CA ASP A 126 1.14 13.11 0.69
C ASP A 126 -0.09 13.90 1.14
N PHE A 127 0.17 15.02 1.83
CA PHE A 127 -0.83 15.93 2.34
C PHE A 127 -0.49 17.36 1.92
N ASN A 128 -1.48 18.09 1.41
CA ASN A 128 -1.33 19.49 1.04
C ASN A 128 -2.14 20.39 1.97
N SER A 129 -1.44 21.15 2.81
CA SER A 129 -2.03 22.11 3.76
C SER A 129 -3.00 23.12 3.17
N LYS A 130 -2.84 23.46 1.89
CA LYS A 130 -3.69 24.42 1.20
C LYS A 130 -5.04 23.82 0.81
N LEU A 131 -5.11 22.50 0.67
CA LEU A 131 -6.29 21.76 0.24
C LEU A 131 -6.93 20.95 1.38
N THR A 132 -6.15 20.66 2.43
CA THR A 132 -6.55 19.79 3.53
C THR A 132 -6.93 20.60 4.77
N PRO A 133 -8.22 20.70 5.12
CA PRO A 133 -8.63 21.30 6.39
C PRO A 133 -8.11 20.43 7.55
N ASN A 134 -7.38 21.04 8.48
CA ASN A 134 -6.82 20.37 9.68
C ASN A 134 -5.94 19.15 9.35
N ILE A 135 -4.78 19.39 8.73
CA ILE A 135 -3.80 18.35 8.38
C ILE A 135 -3.48 17.36 9.51
N PRO A 136 -3.20 17.79 10.77
CA PRO A 136 -2.89 16.82 11.83
C PRO A 136 -3.96 15.74 11.95
N ARG A 137 -5.23 16.14 11.97
CA ARG A 137 -6.36 15.22 12.06
C ARG A 137 -6.44 14.30 10.85
N VAL A 138 -6.17 14.83 9.65
CA VAL A 138 -6.22 14.06 8.40
C VAL A 138 -5.09 13.04 8.31
N ILE A 139 -3.88 13.39 8.73
CA ILE A 139 -2.76 12.43 8.87
C ILE A 139 -3.15 11.33 9.86
N SER A 140 -3.74 11.69 11.00
CA SER A 140 -4.21 10.72 12.00
C SER A 140 -5.22 9.73 11.42
N VAL A 141 -6.22 10.21 10.67
CA VAL A 141 -7.20 9.34 9.97
C VAL A 141 -6.54 8.47 8.90
N ALA A 142 -5.59 9.01 8.14
CA ALA A 142 -4.90 8.25 7.10
C ALA A 142 -4.13 7.06 7.70
N ILE A 143 -3.37 7.28 8.77
CA ILE A 143 -2.64 6.21 9.46
C ILE A 143 -3.60 5.16 10.02
N GLU A 144 -4.68 5.57 10.68
CA GLU A 144 -5.73 4.65 11.14
C GLU A 144 -6.32 3.82 9.99
N THR A 145 -6.56 4.46 8.83
CA THR A 145 -7.12 3.81 7.64
C THR A 145 -6.16 2.79 7.04
N ILE A 146 -4.86 3.09 7.01
CA ILE A 146 -3.82 2.14 6.57
C ILE A 146 -3.84 0.89 7.46
N PHE A 147 -3.85 1.08 8.79
CA PHE A 147 -3.94 -0.03 9.73
C PHE A 147 -5.22 -0.85 9.52
N SER A 148 -6.37 -0.18 9.48
CA SER A 148 -7.65 -0.87 9.38
C SER A 148 -7.76 -1.66 8.07
N THR A 149 -7.29 -1.08 6.96
CA THR A 149 -7.32 -1.71 5.64
C THR A 149 -6.38 -2.91 5.57
N LEU A 150 -5.12 -2.76 5.99
CA LEU A 150 -4.18 -3.88 6.03
C LEU A 150 -4.71 -5.04 6.89
N ILE A 151 -5.29 -4.75 8.07
CA ILE A 151 -5.87 -5.76 8.95
C ILE A 151 -7.02 -6.50 8.24
N LYS A 152 -7.97 -5.77 7.64
CA LYS A 152 -9.10 -6.37 6.91
C LYS A 152 -8.64 -7.22 5.74
N ASP A 153 -7.66 -6.75 4.98
CA ASP A 153 -7.08 -7.50 3.86
C ASP A 153 -6.41 -8.78 4.36
N SER A 154 -5.75 -8.73 5.52
CA SER A 154 -5.06 -9.88 6.09
C SER A 154 -6.00 -11.04 6.48
N TYR A 155 -7.31 -10.81 6.61
CA TYR A 155 -8.29 -11.84 6.92
C TYR A 155 -8.61 -12.75 5.73
N SER A 156 -8.41 -12.27 4.49
CA SER A 156 -8.79 -12.95 3.27
C SER A 156 -7.61 -13.34 2.38
N HIS A 157 -6.47 -12.65 2.50
CA HIS A 157 -5.30 -12.89 1.68
C HIS A 157 -4.60 -14.22 2.00
N ILE A 158 -4.09 -14.87 0.96
CA ILE A 158 -3.34 -16.13 1.08
C ILE A 158 -1.89 -15.79 1.43
N ALA A 159 -1.43 -16.25 2.58
CA ALA A 159 -0.04 -16.09 2.98
C ALA A 159 0.91 -16.81 2.01
N LEU A 160 2.07 -16.19 1.77
CA LEU A 160 3.18 -16.81 1.06
C LEU A 160 3.71 -18.00 1.87
N SER A 161 4.11 -19.06 1.17
CA SER A 161 4.47 -20.34 1.79
C SER A 161 5.85 -20.34 2.45
N THR A 162 6.64 -19.29 2.27
CA THR A 162 8.00 -19.19 2.84
C THR A 162 7.91 -18.97 4.35
N PRO A 163 8.36 -19.92 5.19
CA PRO A 163 8.37 -19.75 6.63
C PRO A 163 9.51 -18.82 7.06
N ILE A 164 9.23 -17.95 8.03
CA ILE A 164 10.21 -17.03 8.63
C ILE A 164 10.24 -17.30 10.14
N ALA A 165 11.43 -17.39 10.73
CA ALA A 165 11.59 -17.48 12.18
C ALA A 165 11.38 -16.09 12.82
N GLU A 166 10.93 -16.04 14.07
CA GLU A 166 10.71 -14.76 14.78
C GLU A 166 11.96 -13.88 14.82
N SER A 167 13.14 -14.48 15.06
CA SER A 167 14.43 -13.78 15.05
C SER A 167 14.76 -13.13 13.71
N ASP A 168 14.21 -13.65 12.62
CA ASP A 168 14.52 -13.24 11.26
C ASP A 168 13.45 -12.32 10.67
N LEU A 169 12.42 -11.95 11.45
CA LEU A 169 11.35 -11.06 11.01
C LEU A 169 11.86 -9.70 10.53
N HIS A 170 13.01 -9.23 11.00
CA HIS A 170 13.61 -7.98 10.54
C HIS A 170 14.17 -8.08 9.10
N ASN A 171 14.48 -9.29 8.61
CA ASN A 171 15.02 -9.57 7.28
C ASN A 171 14.04 -10.36 6.40
N TYR A 172 12.74 -10.35 6.72
CA TYR A 172 11.75 -11.17 6.03
C TYR A 172 11.70 -10.92 4.52
N GLU A 173 11.96 -9.69 4.07
CA GLU A 173 11.91 -9.32 2.64
C GLU A 173 12.92 -10.10 1.82
N GLU A 174 14.16 -10.21 2.32
CA GLU A 174 15.22 -10.95 1.63
C GLU A 174 14.88 -12.44 1.60
N ILE A 175 14.38 -12.97 2.71
CA ILE A 175 14.01 -14.39 2.86
C ILE A 175 12.86 -14.76 1.91
N VAL A 176 11.81 -13.95 1.90
CA VAL A 176 10.64 -14.16 1.04
C VAL A 176 11.00 -13.91 -0.42
N GLY A 177 11.74 -12.84 -0.70
CA GLY A 177 12.13 -12.41 -2.05
C GLY A 177 12.93 -13.47 -2.83
N LYS A 178 13.78 -14.25 -2.14
CA LYS A 178 14.51 -15.38 -2.74
C LYS A 178 13.60 -16.44 -3.38
N ASN A 179 12.34 -16.52 -2.95
CA ASN A 179 11.36 -17.49 -3.46
C ASN A 179 10.37 -16.87 -4.46
N ILE A 180 10.53 -15.61 -4.82
CA ILE A 180 9.65 -14.91 -5.77
C ILE A 180 10.22 -15.01 -7.18
N LYS A 181 9.53 -15.74 -8.05
CA LYS A 181 10.03 -16.13 -9.37
C LYS A 181 10.39 -14.94 -10.26
N TYR A 182 9.52 -13.95 -10.37
CA TYR A 182 9.76 -12.82 -11.29
C TYR A 182 10.97 -11.95 -10.94
N LEU A 183 11.51 -12.08 -9.71
CA LEU A 183 12.74 -11.41 -9.29
C LEU A 183 13.99 -12.17 -9.71
N ILE A 184 13.92 -13.51 -9.78
CA ILE A 184 15.07 -14.40 -9.94
C ILE A 184 15.19 -15.07 -11.31
N VAL A 185 14.11 -15.09 -12.11
CA VAL A 185 14.17 -15.66 -13.46
C VAL A 185 15.03 -14.78 -14.38
N PRO A 186 15.80 -15.37 -15.31
CA PRO A 186 16.61 -14.61 -16.26
C PRO A 186 15.76 -13.81 -17.24
N GLU A 187 14.60 -14.35 -17.62
CA GLU A 187 13.64 -13.73 -18.53
C GLU A 187 12.22 -13.95 -18.00
N LEU A 188 11.36 -12.95 -18.22
CA LEU A 188 9.95 -13.03 -17.82
C LEU A 188 9.16 -13.90 -18.82
N THR A 189 8.22 -14.70 -18.31
CA THR A 189 7.35 -15.53 -19.14
C THR A 189 6.34 -14.63 -19.86
N ASN A 190 6.34 -14.65 -21.20
CA ASN A 190 5.35 -13.94 -22.01
C ASN A 190 3.93 -14.40 -21.70
N GLY A 191 2.98 -13.46 -21.70
CA GLY A 191 1.56 -13.75 -21.52
C GLY A 191 0.82 -12.70 -20.70
N VAL A 192 -0.47 -12.96 -20.46
CA VAL A 192 -1.37 -12.07 -19.73
C VAL A 192 -1.42 -12.44 -18.26
N TYR A 193 -1.41 -11.45 -17.37
CA TYR A 193 -1.49 -11.65 -15.93
C TYR A 193 -2.70 -10.90 -15.38
N LYS A 194 -3.61 -11.63 -14.74
CA LYS A 194 -4.84 -11.06 -14.18
C LYS A 194 -4.64 -10.42 -12.80
N ASP A 195 -3.63 -10.88 -12.07
CA ASP A 195 -3.28 -10.39 -10.75
C ASP A 195 -1.76 -10.38 -10.53
N PHE A 196 -1.30 -9.71 -9.48
CA PHE A 196 0.12 -9.69 -9.15
C PHE A 196 0.64 -11.07 -8.75
N ARG A 197 -0.20 -11.97 -8.23
CA ARG A 197 0.23 -13.29 -7.75
C ARG A 197 0.64 -14.21 -8.90
N SER A 198 -0.15 -14.22 -9.97
CA SER A 198 0.16 -14.92 -11.23
C SER A 198 1.43 -14.34 -11.85
N PHE A 199 1.58 -13.01 -11.84
CA PHE A 199 2.82 -12.35 -12.28
C PHE A 199 4.01 -12.75 -11.42
N SER A 200 3.90 -12.71 -10.09
CA SER A 200 5.02 -12.99 -9.20
C SER A 200 5.49 -14.44 -9.29
N LEU A 201 4.56 -15.36 -9.59
CA LEU A 201 4.80 -16.77 -9.84
C LEU A 201 5.18 -17.10 -11.30
N GLN A 202 5.19 -16.11 -12.20
CA GLN A 202 5.46 -16.29 -13.63
C GLN A 202 4.55 -17.35 -14.28
N LYS A 203 3.25 -17.28 -13.94
CA LYS A 203 2.18 -18.15 -14.44
C LYS A 203 1.15 -17.29 -15.20
N PRO A 204 1.40 -16.95 -16.47
CA PRO A 204 0.42 -16.21 -17.26
C PRO A 204 -0.87 -17.02 -17.42
N GLU A 205 -1.99 -16.31 -17.55
CA GLU A 205 -3.30 -16.89 -17.73
C GLU A 205 -3.50 -17.33 -19.19
N GLU A 206 -4.01 -18.54 -19.37
CA GLU A 206 -4.28 -19.07 -20.71
C GLU A 206 -5.54 -18.47 -21.33
N GLY A 207 -5.61 -18.45 -22.66
CA GLY A 207 -6.81 -18.03 -23.39
C GLY A 207 -7.01 -16.52 -23.50
N TYR A 208 -6.00 -15.74 -23.13
CA TYR A 208 -5.95 -14.31 -23.33
C TYR A 208 -4.74 -13.90 -24.17
N TYR A 209 -4.87 -12.84 -24.94
CA TYR A 209 -3.80 -12.31 -25.77
C TYR A 209 -3.77 -10.78 -25.78
N VAL A 210 -2.62 -10.23 -26.15
CA VAL A 210 -2.37 -8.79 -26.15
C VAL A 210 -2.92 -8.15 -27.42
N ASP A 211 -3.73 -7.09 -27.26
CA ASP A 211 -4.22 -6.26 -28.36
C ASP A 211 -3.26 -5.08 -28.58
N LYS A 212 -2.76 -4.92 -29.81
CA LYS A 212 -1.80 -3.88 -30.19
C LYS A 212 -2.38 -2.92 -31.21
N ASN A 213 -1.97 -1.66 -31.11
CA ASN A 213 -2.24 -0.70 -32.20
C ASN A 213 -1.27 -0.91 -33.39
N LYS A 214 -1.49 -0.17 -34.48
CA LYS A 214 -0.62 -0.21 -35.69
C LYS A 214 0.85 0.13 -35.43
N LYS A 215 1.18 0.74 -34.29
CA LYS A 215 2.55 1.07 -33.87
C LYS A 215 3.15 0.02 -32.92
N GLY A 216 2.48 -1.11 -32.72
CA GLY A 216 2.93 -2.18 -31.83
C GLY A 216 2.72 -1.91 -30.34
N LYS A 217 2.05 -0.80 -29.95
CA LYS A 217 1.80 -0.49 -28.54
C LYS A 217 0.63 -1.32 -28.02
N VAL A 218 0.81 -1.92 -26.83
CA VAL A 218 -0.24 -2.59 -26.07
C VAL A 218 -1.36 -1.60 -25.73
N ILE A 219 -2.58 -1.91 -26.19
CA ILE A 219 -3.77 -1.07 -25.97
C ILE A 219 -4.90 -1.79 -25.24
N GLY A 220 -4.82 -3.11 -25.09
CA GLY A 220 -5.85 -3.92 -24.45
C GLY A 220 -5.44 -5.39 -24.33
N ILE A 221 -6.28 -6.17 -23.65
CA ILE A 221 -6.20 -7.63 -23.55
C ILE A 221 -7.52 -8.22 -24.03
N LYS A 222 -7.47 -9.23 -24.89
CA LYS A 222 -8.66 -9.91 -25.43
C LYS A 222 -8.68 -11.38 -25.02
N ASN A 223 -9.88 -11.97 -24.96
CA ASN A 223 -10.07 -13.42 -24.82
C ASN A 223 -10.06 -14.12 -26.20
N ARG A 224 -10.23 -15.45 -26.22
CA ARG A 224 -10.31 -16.26 -27.45
C ARG A 224 -11.49 -15.91 -28.38
N GLU A 225 -12.47 -15.16 -27.90
CA GLU A 225 -13.65 -14.70 -28.65
C GLU A 225 -13.48 -13.25 -29.15
N ASP A 226 -12.26 -12.72 -29.09
CA ASP A 226 -11.89 -11.34 -29.46
C ASP A 226 -12.56 -10.24 -28.62
N LEU A 227 -13.12 -10.60 -27.45
CA LEU A 227 -13.72 -9.65 -26.51
C LEU A 227 -12.66 -9.01 -25.61
N LEU A 228 -12.71 -7.68 -25.51
CA LEU A 228 -11.83 -6.90 -24.64
C LEU A 228 -12.17 -7.16 -23.16
N LEU A 229 -11.16 -7.47 -22.36
CA LEU A 229 -11.33 -7.64 -20.92
C LEU A 229 -11.52 -6.29 -20.23
N SER A 230 -12.40 -6.27 -19.23
CA SER A 230 -12.46 -5.14 -18.30
C SER A 230 -11.16 -5.03 -17.52
N ALA A 231 -10.73 -3.80 -17.32
CA ALA A 231 -9.48 -3.46 -16.65
C ALA A 231 -9.39 -3.97 -15.21
N GLU A 232 -10.53 -4.14 -14.53
CA GLU A 232 -10.58 -4.69 -13.17
C GLU A 232 -10.09 -6.14 -13.07
N TYR A 233 -10.02 -6.87 -14.19
CA TYR A 233 -9.54 -8.25 -14.25
C TYR A 233 -8.11 -8.40 -14.78
N VAL A 234 -7.39 -7.30 -15.00
CA VAL A 234 -6.08 -7.30 -15.65
C VAL A 234 -5.06 -6.57 -14.78
N PHE A 235 -4.00 -7.28 -14.39
CA PHE A 235 -2.84 -6.66 -13.76
C PHE A 235 -1.89 -6.10 -14.84
N GLY A 236 -1.62 -6.89 -15.87
CA GLY A 236 -0.64 -6.55 -16.89
C GLY A 236 -0.38 -7.67 -17.89
N CYS A 237 0.67 -7.51 -18.67
CA CYS A 237 1.17 -8.55 -19.57
C CYS A 237 2.69 -8.52 -19.64
N VAL A 238 3.28 -9.60 -20.13
CA VAL A 238 4.68 -9.64 -20.56
C VAL A 238 4.69 -9.95 -22.05
N GLU A 239 5.44 -9.15 -22.79
CA GLU A 239 5.55 -9.27 -24.23
C GLU A 239 6.98 -9.01 -24.67
N ASP A 240 7.54 -9.93 -25.44
CA ASP A 240 8.96 -9.93 -25.85
C ASP A 240 9.91 -9.71 -24.66
N GLY A 241 9.60 -10.36 -23.53
CA GLY A 241 10.37 -10.26 -22.28
C GLY A 241 10.15 -8.96 -21.50
N LYS A 242 9.36 -8.01 -22.01
CA LYS A 242 9.05 -6.74 -21.36
C LYS A 242 7.73 -6.79 -20.62
N ALA A 243 7.75 -6.46 -19.34
CA ALA A 243 6.54 -6.36 -18.54
C ALA A 243 5.82 -5.02 -18.79
N TYR A 244 4.50 -5.06 -18.87
CA TYR A 244 3.63 -3.91 -18.99
C TYR A 244 2.55 -3.98 -17.91
N ARG A 245 2.46 -2.94 -17.09
CA ARG A 245 1.44 -2.81 -16.05
C ARG A 245 0.26 -2.01 -16.58
N LEU A 246 -0.96 -2.51 -16.35
CA LEU A 246 -2.15 -1.73 -16.63
C LEU A 246 -2.31 -0.62 -15.58
N THR A 247 -2.55 0.61 -16.05
CA THR A 247 -2.76 1.81 -15.23
C THR A 247 -3.92 2.64 -15.80
N PRO A 248 -4.41 3.67 -15.08
CA PRO A 248 -5.44 4.57 -15.61
C PRO A 248 -5.06 5.32 -16.89
N VAL A 249 -3.75 5.49 -17.17
CA VAL A 249 -3.22 6.08 -18.42
C VAL A 249 -2.93 5.02 -19.50
N GLY A 250 -3.27 3.76 -19.24
CA GLY A 250 -3.05 2.60 -20.11
C GLY A 250 -1.90 1.71 -19.66
N PHE A 251 -1.40 0.87 -20.57
CA PHE A 251 -0.25 0.00 -20.29
C PHE A 251 1.05 0.79 -20.26
N LEU A 252 1.73 0.77 -19.12
CA LEU A 252 3.06 1.36 -18.93
C LEU A 252 4.10 0.24 -18.87
N GLU A 253 5.20 0.39 -19.59
CA GLU A 253 6.34 -0.53 -19.49
C GLU A 253 6.93 -0.48 -18.09
N MET A 254 7.12 -1.64 -17.49
CA MET A 254 7.83 -1.81 -16.24
C MET A 254 9.32 -1.92 -16.54
N GLN A 255 10.08 -0.94 -16.08
CA GLN A 255 11.54 -0.95 -16.14
C GLN A 255 12.08 -1.65 -14.88
N LYS A 256 13.34 -2.08 -14.90
CA LYS A 256 14.02 -2.75 -13.78
C LYS A 256 15.37 -2.08 -13.53
N ASP A 257 15.66 -1.80 -12.27
CA ASP A 257 16.99 -1.42 -11.79
C ASP A 257 17.34 -2.21 -10.52
N ASP A 258 18.40 -1.81 -9.81
CA ASP A 258 18.88 -2.46 -8.59
C ASP A 258 17.88 -2.40 -7.42
N LYS A 259 16.92 -1.47 -7.44
CA LYS A 259 15.87 -1.34 -6.42
C LYS A 259 14.61 -2.14 -6.77
N GLY A 260 14.51 -2.63 -8.01
CA GLY A 260 13.44 -3.52 -8.46
C GLY A 260 12.72 -2.99 -9.70
N TYR A 261 11.49 -3.47 -9.91
CA TYR A 261 10.68 -3.02 -11.03
C TYR A 261 9.97 -1.71 -10.71
N TYR A 262 9.81 -0.85 -11.71
CA TYR A 262 9.12 0.43 -11.57
C TYR A 262 8.40 0.83 -12.86
N VAL A 263 7.44 1.74 -12.76
CA VAL A 263 6.84 2.43 -13.90
C VAL A 263 7.16 3.92 -13.83
N VAL A 264 7.33 4.56 -15.00
CA VAL A 264 7.52 6.02 -15.07
C VAL A 264 6.15 6.70 -15.12
N SER A 265 5.72 7.27 -14.01
CA SER A 265 4.37 7.82 -13.83
C SER A 265 4.35 8.92 -12.77
N SER A 266 3.18 9.50 -12.52
CA SER A 266 2.94 10.39 -11.37
C SER A 266 1.83 9.82 -10.49
N ARG A 267 1.76 10.25 -9.23
CA ARG A 267 0.69 9.82 -8.31
C ARG A 267 -0.70 10.13 -8.89
N LEU A 268 -0.85 11.25 -9.59
CA LEU A 268 -2.08 11.67 -10.26
C LEU A 268 -2.48 10.76 -11.42
N GLU A 269 -1.52 10.22 -12.16
CA GLU A 269 -1.81 9.26 -13.23
C GLU A 269 -2.23 7.89 -12.69
N LEU A 270 -1.60 7.45 -11.59
CA LEU A 270 -1.87 6.15 -10.99
C LEU A 270 -3.14 6.15 -10.13
N PHE A 271 -3.44 7.30 -9.52
CA PHE A 271 -4.57 7.52 -8.62
C PHE A 271 -5.28 8.84 -8.99
N PRO A 272 -5.93 8.89 -10.16
CA PRO A 272 -6.63 10.09 -10.60
C PRO A 272 -7.71 10.47 -9.61
N PRO A 273 -7.95 11.77 -9.37
CA PRO A 273 -9.01 12.22 -8.47
C PRO A 273 -10.35 11.66 -8.96
N GLN A 274 -10.96 10.77 -8.18
CA GLN A 274 -12.33 10.36 -8.43
C GLN A 274 -13.27 11.40 -7.84
N ASN A 275 -14.44 11.60 -8.46
CA ASN A 275 -15.50 12.44 -7.90
C ASN A 275 -16.03 11.77 -6.62
N VAL A 276 -15.31 11.94 -5.51
CA VAL A 276 -15.72 11.39 -4.22
C VAL A 276 -16.82 12.28 -3.67
N ASN A 277 -18.07 11.86 -3.84
CA ASN A 277 -19.27 12.49 -3.24
C ASN A 277 -19.28 12.48 -1.69
N ASN A 278 -18.26 11.89 -1.05
CA ASN A 278 -18.08 11.94 0.40
C ASN A 278 -16.97 12.95 0.72
N GLY A 279 -17.36 14.14 1.22
CA GLY A 279 -16.48 15.29 1.51
C GLY A 279 -15.41 15.12 2.59
N ALA A 280 -14.86 13.91 2.78
CA ALA A 280 -13.90 13.59 3.84
C ALA A 280 -12.43 13.50 3.38
N MET A 281 -12.13 13.52 2.07
CA MET A 281 -10.79 13.19 1.55
C MET A 281 -10.33 14.10 0.40
N ILE A 282 -10.85 15.33 0.33
CA ILE A 282 -10.35 16.32 -0.63
C ILE A 282 -8.89 16.65 -0.25
N GLY A 283 -7.92 16.12 -1.00
CA GLY A 283 -6.49 16.40 -0.82
C GLY A 283 -5.63 15.27 -0.21
N VAL A 284 -6.18 14.07 0.00
CA VAL A 284 -5.39 12.89 0.43
C VAL A 284 -5.27 11.90 -0.72
N MET A 285 -4.05 11.64 -1.19
CA MET A 285 -3.78 10.59 -2.17
C MET A 285 -3.09 9.40 -1.50
N MET A 286 -3.90 8.48 -0.95
CA MET A 286 -3.41 7.22 -0.38
C MET A 286 -2.98 6.27 -1.52
N GLY A 287 -1.77 6.47 -2.04
CA GLY A 287 -1.11 5.51 -2.91
C GLY A 287 -0.78 4.22 -2.14
N GLY A 288 -0.68 3.10 -2.85
CA GLY A 288 -0.39 1.78 -2.27
C GLY A 288 -1.48 0.76 -2.58
N ILE A 289 -2.74 1.03 -2.23
CA ILE A 289 -3.82 0.03 -2.33
C ILE A 289 -4.47 0.06 -3.73
N VAL A 290 -4.10 -0.87 -4.61
CA VAL A 290 -4.42 -0.80 -6.06
C VAL A 290 -5.77 -1.45 -6.45
N GLY A 291 -6.34 -2.32 -5.61
CA GLY A 291 -7.37 -3.29 -6.02
C GLY A 291 -8.72 -2.78 -6.56
N GLY A 292 -9.09 -1.50 -6.35
CA GLY A 292 -10.40 -0.97 -6.77
C GLY A 292 -10.39 0.29 -7.65
N MET A 293 -9.26 1.00 -7.76
CA MET A 293 -9.25 2.35 -8.35
C MET A 293 -9.08 2.37 -9.87
N ILE A 294 -8.49 1.33 -10.46
CA ILE A 294 -8.18 1.29 -11.91
C ILE A 294 -9.46 1.17 -12.75
N GLY A 295 -10.41 0.31 -12.36
CA GLY A 295 -11.65 0.08 -13.11
C GLY A 295 -12.48 1.36 -13.24
N ALA A 296 -12.78 2.02 -12.12
CA ALA A 296 -13.55 3.25 -12.09
C ALA A 296 -12.90 4.42 -12.85
N ALA A 297 -11.57 4.50 -12.89
CA ALA A 297 -10.89 5.54 -13.66
C ALA A 297 -11.04 5.32 -15.18
N LEU A 298 -10.92 4.07 -15.66
CA LEU A 298 -11.02 3.77 -17.08
C LEU A 298 -12.44 3.89 -17.63
N ASP A 299 -13.46 3.61 -16.82
CA ASP A 299 -14.87 3.85 -17.17
C ASP A 299 -15.19 5.34 -17.35
N SER A 300 -14.45 6.22 -16.66
CA SER A 300 -14.57 7.68 -16.81
C SER A 300 -13.81 8.27 -18.02
N GLY A 301 -13.06 7.42 -18.75
CA GLY A 301 -12.20 7.79 -19.87
C GLY A 301 -10.71 7.68 -19.53
N LYS A 302 -9.86 7.46 -20.56
CA LYS A 302 -8.40 7.36 -20.34
C LYS A 302 -7.84 8.66 -19.81
N VAL A 303 -7.11 8.58 -18.70
CA VAL A 303 -6.39 9.73 -18.13
C VAL A 303 -5.26 10.12 -19.08
N ALA A 304 -5.08 11.42 -19.30
CA ALA A 304 -3.97 11.92 -20.11
C ALA A 304 -2.64 11.75 -19.34
N ARG A 305 -1.55 11.57 -20.08
CA ARG A 305 -0.21 11.58 -19.47
C ARG A 305 0.08 12.96 -18.87
N ASP A 306 0.70 12.97 -17.71
CA ASP A 306 1.21 14.16 -17.05
C ASP A 306 2.42 14.72 -17.83
N LYS A 307 2.79 15.96 -17.51
CA LYS A 307 3.99 16.58 -18.10
C LYS A 307 5.24 15.81 -17.68
N PRO A 308 6.26 15.70 -18.56
CA PRO A 308 7.49 14.95 -18.26
C PRO A 308 8.17 15.35 -16.95
N GLU A 309 8.15 16.64 -16.58
CA GLU A 309 8.73 17.12 -15.33
C GLU A 309 8.03 16.62 -14.04
N ASN A 310 6.81 16.10 -14.15
CA ASN A 310 6.03 15.58 -13.02
C ASN A 310 6.11 14.05 -12.90
N LEU A 311 6.82 13.38 -13.82
CA LEU A 311 6.95 11.93 -13.84
C LEU A 311 8.19 11.49 -13.06
N SER A 312 8.06 10.43 -12.29
CA SER A 312 9.15 9.81 -11.56
C SER A 312 9.08 8.28 -11.64
N ALA A 313 10.13 7.61 -11.19
CA ALA A 313 10.14 6.16 -11.05
C ALA A 313 9.28 5.77 -9.84
N ILE A 314 8.13 5.16 -10.09
CA ILE A 314 7.25 4.61 -9.06
C ILE A 314 7.49 3.11 -8.98
N TYR A 315 8.14 2.67 -7.90
CA TYR A 315 8.53 1.28 -7.71
C TYR A 315 7.33 0.39 -7.43
N ILE A 316 7.44 -0.86 -7.85
CA ILE A 316 6.47 -1.91 -7.58
C ILE A 316 6.99 -2.73 -6.42
N ASP A 317 6.19 -2.80 -5.37
CA ASP A 317 6.50 -3.58 -4.19
C ASP A 317 6.73 -5.05 -4.57
N PRO A 318 7.89 -5.63 -4.23
CA PRO A 318 8.22 -6.97 -4.68
C PRO A 318 7.33 -8.08 -4.12
N LEU A 319 6.67 -7.83 -2.98
CA LEU A 319 5.89 -8.82 -2.27
C LEU A 319 4.39 -8.68 -2.53
N THR A 320 3.93 -7.46 -2.84
CA THR A 320 2.49 -7.16 -2.95
C THR A 320 2.06 -6.66 -4.33
N GLY A 321 3.00 -6.17 -5.14
CA GLY A 321 2.69 -5.53 -6.42
C GLY A 321 2.09 -4.13 -6.27
N GLU A 322 2.05 -3.58 -5.07
CA GLU A 322 1.58 -2.22 -4.80
C GLU A 322 2.58 -1.16 -5.27
N TYR A 323 2.12 0.09 -5.41
CA TYR A 323 3.02 1.20 -5.76
C TYR A 323 3.70 1.76 -4.52
N VAL A 324 5.03 1.84 -4.57
CA VAL A 324 5.87 2.43 -3.53
C VAL A 324 6.24 3.85 -3.96
N PHE A 325 5.64 4.84 -3.31
CA PHE A 325 6.02 6.24 -3.45
C PHE A 325 7.11 6.56 -2.44
N THR A 326 8.19 7.20 -2.90
CA THR A 326 9.37 7.50 -2.09
C THR A 326 9.50 8.98 -1.73
N GLU A 327 8.71 9.84 -2.37
CA GLU A 327 8.67 11.29 -2.16
C GLU A 327 7.24 11.74 -1.90
#